data_AF-A0A3D5I5D9-F1
#
_entry.id   AF-A0A3D5I5D9-F1
#
_cell.length_a   1.000
_cell.length_b   1.000
_cell.length_c   1.000
_cell.angle_alpha   90.00
_cell.angle_beta   90.00
_cell.angle_gamma   90.00
#
_symmetry.space_group_name_H-M   'P 1'
#
loop_
_entity.id
_entity.type
_entity.pdbx_description
1 polymer ?
#
loop_
_entity_poly.entity_id
_entity_poly.type
_entity_poly.pdbx_seq_one_letter_code
_entity_poly.pdbx_strand_id
1 'polypeptide(L)'
;MTQPSAKSNKGKSDKNTPQKDGGPFSPGDRLVVDRFMMAIRAERGVSANTIDAYRRDLAAMATRIDGVSLLDADADAIRHCLAQWSAHLAARSVARRLTAIHQFMLFCVDEGLRDDDPTASIDRPKIPAPLPK
;
A
#
# COMPACT_ATOMS: atom_id res chain seq x y z
N MET A 1 -47.25 27.33 -5.85
CA MET A 1 -46.93 27.50 -7.29
C MET A 1 -45.45 27.85 -7.37
N THR A 2 -44.60 26.86 -7.18
CA THR A 2 -43.89 26.10 -8.24
C THR A 2 -42.56 26.75 -8.59
N GLN A 3 -41.53 26.27 -7.90
CA GLN A 3 -40.14 26.27 -8.37
C GLN A 3 -40.04 25.59 -9.75
N PRO A 4 -39.05 25.95 -10.57
CA PRO A 4 -38.39 24.94 -11.38
C PRO A 4 -36.86 24.89 -11.18
N SER A 5 -36.40 23.64 -11.22
CA SER A 5 -35.10 23.06 -10.98
C SER A 5 -33.93 23.50 -11.88
N ALA A 6 -32.75 23.47 -11.25
CA ALA A 6 -31.49 22.85 -11.66
C ALA A 6 -31.02 22.91 -13.12
N LYS A 7 -29.83 23.49 -13.31
CA LYS A 7 -28.77 22.86 -14.12
C LYS A 7 -27.43 22.92 -13.39
N SER A 8 -26.97 21.72 -13.03
CA SER A 8 -25.59 21.37 -12.76
C SER A 8 -24.73 21.66 -13.98
N ASN A 9 -23.54 22.25 -13.79
CA ASN A 9 -22.45 22.04 -14.74
C ASN A 9 -21.08 22.17 -14.05
N LYS A 10 -20.55 20.99 -13.71
CA LYS A 10 -19.16 20.57 -13.95
C LYS A 10 -18.09 21.62 -13.64
N GLY A 11 -17.66 21.64 -12.38
CA GLY A 11 -16.40 22.24 -11.98
C GLY A 11 -15.26 21.71 -12.84
N LYS A 12 -14.58 22.63 -13.49
CA LYS A 12 -13.44 22.42 -14.37
C LYS A 12 -12.40 21.54 -13.68
N SER A 13 -11.89 20.59 -14.45
CA SER A 13 -10.67 19.86 -14.18
C SER A 13 -9.51 20.83 -14.09
N ASP A 14 -9.14 21.23 -12.87
CA ASP A 14 -7.86 21.87 -12.63
C ASP A 14 -6.78 20.79 -12.70
N LYS A 15 -6.20 20.72 -13.90
CA LYS A 15 -4.96 20.00 -14.17
C LYS A 15 -3.83 20.74 -13.46
N ASN A 16 -3.59 20.39 -12.20
CA ASN A 16 -2.33 20.70 -11.56
C ASN A 16 -1.75 19.42 -10.98
N THR A 17 -1.19 18.60 -11.85
CA THR A 17 -0.33 17.49 -11.45
C THR A 17 1.05 18.07 -11.19
N PRO A 18 1.52 18.21 -9.95
CA PRO A 18 2.93 18.50 -9.72
C PRO A 18 3.73 17.27 -10.17
N GLN A 19 4.55 17.49 -11.19
CA GLN A 19 5.58 16.58 -11.68
C GLN A 19 6.45 16.12 -10.48
N LYS A 20 6.39 14.82 -10.13
CA LYS A 20 7.12 14.22 -8.99
C LYS A 20 8.56 13.87 -9.38
N ASP A 21 9.52 14.73 -9.07
CA ASP A 21 10.96 14.38 -9.04
C ASP A 21 11.36 13.61 -7.76
N GLY A 22 10.41 12.91 -7.13
CA GLY A 22 10.52 12.42 -5.75
C GLY A 22 9.89 11.06 -5.50
N GLY A 23 10.22 10.05 -6.32
CA GLY A 23 9.91 8.63 -6.06
C GLY A 23 8.43 8.26 -5.87
N PRO A 24 8.12 6.97 -5.62
CA PRO A 24 6.74 6.51 -5.45
C PRO A 24 6.14 6.86 -4.08
N PHE A 25 6.98 7.19 -3.10
CA PHE A 25 6.60 7.44 -1.71
C PHE A 25 6.50 8.93 -1.41
N SER A 26 5.58 9.33 -0.53
CA SER A 26 5.61 10.67 0.06
C SER A 26 6.91 10.89 0.86
N PRO A 27 7.34 12.13 1.15
CA PRO A 27 8.51 12.39 1.97
C PRO A 27 8.47 11.71 3.36
N GLY A 28 7.29 11.66 4.00
CA GLY A 28 7.09 10.97 5.27
C GLY A 28 7.24 9.46 5.14
N ASP A 29 6.59 8.88 4.13
CA ASP A 29 6.66 7.43 3.88
C ASP A 29 8.08 6.95 3.60
N ARG A 30 8.90 7.74 2.88
CA ARG A 30 10.28 7.36 2.58
C ARG A 30 11.08 7.03 3.83
N LEU A 31 10.99 7.88 4.84
CA LEU A 31 11.72 7.68 6.10
C LEU A 31 11.23 6.43 6.83
N VAL A 32 9.91 6.21 6.88
CA VAL A 32 9.34 5.03 7.56
C VAL A 32 9.69 3.74 6.82
N VAL A 33 9.60 3.73 5.49
CA VAL A 33 9.97 2.58 4.65
C VAL A 33 11.46 2.26 4.81
N ASP A 34 12.33 3.26 4.82
CA ASP A 34 13.77 3.04 5.00
C ASP A 34 14.10 2.44 6.37
N ARG A 35 13.46 2.95 7.45
CA ARG A 35 13.60 2.36 8.79
C ARG A 35 13.09 0.92 8.84
N PHE A 36 11.92 0.65 8.25
CA PHE A 36 11.38 -0.70 8.15
C PHE A 36 12.35 -1.67 7.44
N MET A 37 12.91 -1.26 6.30
CA MET A 37 13.89 -2.11 5.57
C MET A 37 15.15 -2.38 6.40
N MET A 38 15.61 -1.39 7.18
CA MET A 38 16.76 -1.55 8.07
C MET A 38 16.44 -2.51 9.23
N ALA A 39 15.26 -2.36 9.86
CA ALA A 39 14.81 -3.20 10.97
C ALA A 39 14.68 -4.67 10.56
N ILE A 40 13.95 -4.98 9.49
CA ILE A 40 13.77 -6.37 9.05
C ILE A 40 15.08 -7.03 8.58
N ARG A 41 16.04 -6.23 8.10
CA ARG A 41 17.38 -6.72 7.76
C ARG A 41 18.16 -7.10 9.01
N ALA A 42 18.12 -6.25 10.05
CA ALA A 42 18.89 -6.44 11.27
C ALA A 42 18.30 -7.55 12.16
N GLU A 43 16.98 -7.55 12.36
CA GLU A 43 16.32 -8.43 13.33
C GLU A 43 16.06 -9.84 12.80
N ARG A 44 15.73 -9.95 11.50
CA ARG A 44 15.18 -11.17 10.92
C ARG A 44 16.09 -11.82 9.87
N GLY A 45 17.27 -11.23 9.64
CA GLY A 45 18.24 -11.74 8.66
C GLY A 45 17.67 -11.83 7.24
N VAL A 46 16.69 -10.98 6.91
CA VAL A 46 15.97 -11.04 5.64
C VAL A 46 16.93 -10.73 4.49
N SER A 47 16.91 -11.57 3.44
CA SER A 47 17.80 -11.42 2.30
C SER A 47 17.60 -10.08 1.57
N ALA A 48 18.65 -9.55 0.93
CA ALA A 48 18.57 -8.35 0.10
C ALA A 48 17.47 -8.44 -0.97
N ASN A 49 17.30 -9.62 -1.58
CA ASN A 49 16.25 -9.86 -2.57
C ASN A 49 14.83 -9.68 -1.99
N THR A 50 14.63 -10.08 -0.74
CA THR A 50 13.34 -9.92 -0.06
C THR A 50 13.10 -8.45 0.32
N ILE A 51 14.13 -7.73 0.76
CA ILE A 51 14.07 -6.28 1.03
C ILE A 51 13.68 -5.53 -0.24
N ASP A 52 14.34 -5.81 -1.36
CA ASP A 52 14.04 -5.18 -2.65
C ASP A 52 12.65 -5.57 -3.16
N ALA A 53 12.19 -6.79 -2.92
CA ALA A 53 10.83 -7.19 -3.21
C ALA A 53 9.81 -6.39 -2.38
N TYR A 54 10.03 -6.27 -1.06
CA TYR A 54 9.12 -5.54 -0.18
C TYR A 54 9.09 -4.05 -0.50
N ARG A 55 10.23 -3.41 -0.79
CA ARG A 55 10.27 -2.01 -1.22
C ARG A 55 9.46 -1.79 -2.50
N ARG A 56 9.60 -2.66 -3.51
CA ARG A 56 8.83 -2.58 -4.75
C ARG A 56 7.33 -2.82 -4.52
N ASP A 57 7.00 -3.76 -3.64
CA ASP A 57 5.63 -4.10 -3.31
C ASP A 57 4.93 -2.93 -2.55
N LEU A 58 5.61 -2.27 -1.62
CA LEU A 58 5.12 -1.05 -0.95
C LEU A 58 5.01 0.13 -1.92
N ALA A 59 5.98 0.31 -2.81
CA ALA A 59 5.93 1.35 -3.85
C ALA A 59 4.73 1.17 -4.79
N ALA A 60 4.39 -0.09 -5.12
CA ALA A 60 3.22 -0.40 -5.93
C ALA A 60 1.90 0.01 -5.24
N MET A 61 1.84 -0.06 -3.91
CA MET A 61 0.71 0.47 -3.15
C MET A 61 0.71 2.00 -3.14
N ALA A 62 1.83 2.64 -2.81
CA ALA A 62 1.96 4.10 -2.71
C ALA A 62 1.57 4.83 -4.01
N THR A 63 1.81 4.21 -5.16
CA THR A 63 1.41 4.76 -6.47
C THR A 63 -0.09 4.61 -6.77
N ARG A 64 -0.81 3.79 -6.01
CA ARG A 64 -2.25 3.51 -6.18
C ARG A 64 -3.13 4.29 -5.21
N ILE A 65 -2.62 4.65 -4.03
CA ILE A 65 -3.34 5.40 -2.99
C ILE A 65 -3.11 6.91 -3.12
N ASP A 66 -3.53 7.50 -4.24
CA ASP A 66 -3.26 8.92 -4.51
C ASP A 66 -3.81 9.83 -3.42
N GLY A 67 -2.99 10.79 -2.98
CA GLY A 67 -3.32 11.72 -1.89
C GLY A 67 -3.30 11.13 -0.47
N VAL A 68 -3.04 9.83 -0.29
CA VAL A 68 -2.95 9.17 1.02
C VAL A 68 -1.53 8.62 1.21
N SER A 69 -0.96 8.80 2.40
CA SER A 69 0.35 8.23 2.72
C SER A 69 0.24 6.72 2.94
N LEU A 70 1.33 5.97 2.77
CA LEU A 70 1.35 4.55 3.16
C LEU A 70 1.09 4.38 4.65
N LEU A 71 1.60 5.30 5.47
CA LEU A 71 1.39 5.29 6.91
C LEU A 71 -0.09 5.47 7.26
N ASP A 72 -0.86 6.26 6.51
CA ASP A 72 -2.27 6.57 6.79
C ASP A 72 -3.24 5.63 6.08
N ALA A 73 -2.75 4.73 5.23
CA ALA A 73 -3.61 3.85 4.44
C ALA A 73 -4.47 2.95 5.34
N ASP A 74 -5.79 3.02 5.15
CA ASP A 74 -6.75 2.22 5.89
C ASP A 74 -7.02 0.86 5.22
N ALA A 75 -7.86 0.06 5.88
CA ALA A 75 -8.21 -1.27 5.41
C ALA A 75 -8.94 -1.25 4.05
N ASP A 76 -9.69 -0.19 3.75
CA ASP A 76 -10.42 -0.05 2.48
C ASP A 76 -9.49 0.29 1.33
N ALA A 77 -8.52 1.18 1.53
CA ALA A 77 -7.47 1.48 0.57
C ALA A 77 -6.66 0.21 0.22
N ILE A 78 -6.33 -0.60 1.23
CA ILE A 78 -5.62 -1.87 1.04
C ILE A 78 -6.50 -2.86 0.25
N ARG A 79 -7.76 -3.06 0.65
CA ARG A 79 -8.71 -3.93 -0.06
C ARG A 79 -8.89 -3.52 -1.51
N HIS A 80 -9.00 -2.22 -1.78
CA HIS A 80 -9.13 -1.70 -3.14
C HIS A 80 -7.90 -2.03 -3.99
N CYS A 81 -6.69 -1.83 -3.45
CA CYS A 81 -5.45 -2.19 -4.14
C CYS A 81 -5.37 -3.69 -4.44
N LEU A 82 -5.74 -4.54 -3.47
CA LEU A 82 -5.74 -6.00 -3.64
C LEU A 82 -6.73 -6.45 -4.71
N ALA A 83 -7.95 -5.89 -4.72
CA ALA A 83 -8.97 -6.20 -5.72
C ALA A 83 -8.47 -5.85 -7.13
N GLN A 84 -7.87 -4.68 -7.29
CA GLN A 84 -7.29 -4.28 -8.57
C GLN A 84 -6.15 -5.19 -9.00
N TRP A 85 -5.18 -5.50 -8.13
CA TRP A 85 -4.05 -6.38 -8.47
C TRP A 85 -4.48 -7.79 -8.82
N SER A 86 -5.51 -8.31 -8.16
CA SER A 86 -6.03 -9.66 -8.43
C SER A 86 -6.59 -9.81 -9.85
N ALA A 87 -6.93 -8.71 -10.52
CA ALA A 87 -7.38 -8.75 -11.91
C ALA A 87 -6.27 -9.00 -12.94
N HIS A 88 -5.00 -8.79 -12.59
CA HIS A 88 -3.89 -8.82 -13.56
C HIS A 88 -2.58 -9.44 -13.03
N LEU A 89 -2.50 -9.78 -11.74
CA LEU A 89 -1.33 -10.41 -11.15
C LEU A 89 -1.65 -11.83 -10.68
N ALA A 90 -0.64 -12.70 -10.73
CA ALA A 90 -0.73 -14.02 -10.13
C ALA A 90 -0.98 -13.93 -8.61
N ALA A 91 -1.74 -14.89 -8.07
CA ALA A 91 -2.09 -14.94 -6.64
C ALA A 91 -0.86 -14.86 -5.71
N ARG A 92 0.26 -15.49 -6.11
CA ARG A 92 1.53 -15.43 -5.37
C ARG A 92 2.10 -14.00 -5.26
N SER A 93 1.96 -13.20 -6.30
CA SER A 93 2.40 -11.80 -6.31
C SER A 93 1.51 -10.94 -5.41
N VAL A 94 0.18 -11.14 -5.47
CA VAL A 94 -0.78 -10.43 -4.61
C VAL A 94 -0.53 -10.76 -3.14
N ALA A 95 -0.33 -12.04 -2.82
CA ALA A 95 -0.03 -12.49 -1.47
C ALA A 95 1.32 -11.96 -0.94
N ARG A 96 2.35 -11.87 -1.80
CA ARG A 96 3.63 -11.25 -1.42
C ARG A 96 3.46 -9.76 -1.12
N ARG A 97 2.69 -9.04 -1.95
CA ARG A 97 2.35 -7.63 -1.69
C ARG A 97 1.62 -7.43 -0.38
N LEU A 98 0.57 -8.22 -0.12
CA LEU A 98 -0.13 -8.17 1.16
C LEU A 98 0.77 -8.51 2.35
N THR A 99 1.74 -9.41 2.16
CA THR A 99 2.72 -9.71 3.21
C THR A 99 3.63 -8.52 3.49
N ALA A 100 4.15 -7.85 2.45
CA ALA A 100 4.94 -6.64 2.62
C ALA A 100 4.16 -5.53 3.33
N ILE A 101 2.89 -5.30 2.93
CA ILE A 101 2.00 -4.30 3.53
C ILE A 101 1.75 -4.62 5.01
N HIS A 102 1.35 -5.84 5.36
CA HIS A 102 1.12 -6.22 6.75
C HIS A 102 2.38 -6.07 7.62
N GLN A 103 3.54 -6.52 7.14
CA GLN A 103 4.77 -6.38 7.92
C GLN A 103 5.15 -4.92 8.13
N PHE A 104 4.90 -4.06 7.14
CA PHE A 104 5.08 -2.62 7.28
C PHE A 104 4.09 -2.01 8.29
N MET A 105 2.81 -2.41 8.25
CA MET A 105 1.80 -1.93 9.22
C MET A 105 2.13 -2.37 10.64
N LEU A 106 2.52 -3.63 10.86
CA LEU A 106 2.99 -4.10 12.17
C LEU A 106 4.21 -3.32 12.65
N PHE A 107 5.18 -3.06 11.78
CA PHE A 107 6.32 -2.21 12.12
C PHE A 107 5.88 -0.79 12.54
N CYS A 108 4.89 -0.20 11.84
CA CYS A 108 4.37 1.11 12.22
C CYS A 108 3.69 1.10 13.59
N VAL A 109 3.01 0.00 13.94
CA VAL A 109 2.41 -0.20 15.27
C VAL A 109 3.50 -0.37 16.33
N ASP A 110 4.50 -1.22 16.09
CA ASP A 110 5.60 -1.48 17.02
C ASP A 110 6.43 -0.20 17.29
N GLU A 111 6.57 0.68 16.31
CA GLU A 111 7.27 1.97 16.43
C GLU A 111 6.37 3.10 16.99
N GLY A 112 5.10 2.83 17.33
CA GLY A 112 4.16 3.82 17.83
C GLY A 112 3.78 4.91 16.80
N LEU A 113 3.92 4.62 15.51
CA LEU A 113 3.49 5.50 14.41
C LEU A 113 2.01 5.32 14.06
N ARG A 114 1.42 4.19 14.48
CA ARG A 114 0.00 3.87 14.39
C ARG A 114 -0.44 3.11 15.64
N ASP A 115 -1.71 3.25 15.99
CA ASP A 115 -2.33 2.54 17.11
C ASP A 115 -3.12 1.29 16.67
N ASP A 116 -3.26 1.07 15.36
CA ASP A 116 -4.05 0.00 14.77
C ASP A 116 -3.34 -0.68 13.58
N ASP A 117 -3.66 -1.97 13.37
CA ASP A 117 -3.27 -2.71 12.18
C ASP A 117 -4.45 -2.80 11.18
N PRO A 118 -4.45 -2.01 10.09
CA PRO A 118 -5.51 -2.02 9.08
C PRO A 118 -5.54 -3.31 8.25
N THR A 119 -4.53 -4.18 8.35
CA THR A 119 -4.50 -5.47 7.65
C THR A 119 -5.05 -6.63 8.46
N ALA A 120 -5.32 -6.43 9.76
CA ALA A 120 -5.79 -7.49 10.66
C ALA A 120 -7.10 -8.15 10.19
N SER A 121 -7.97 -7.39 9.52
CA SER A 121 -9.25 -7.87 9.01
C SER A 121 -9.20 -8.36 7.55
N ILE A 122 -8.02 -8.45 6.94
CA ILE A 122 -7.85 -8.74 5.51
C ILE A 122 -7.38 -10.18 5.31
N ASP A 123 -8.23 -10.98 4.67
CA ASP A 123 -7.91 -12.36 4.34
C ASP A 123 -6.71 -12.44 3.38
N ARG A 124 -5.72 -13.22 3.78
CA ARG A 124 -4.57 -13.52 2.95
C ARG A 124 -4.95 -14.55 1.89
N PRO A 125 -4.60 -14.35 0.59
CA PRO A 125 -4.81 -15.37 -0.41
C PRO A 125 -4.11 -16.65 0.01
N LYS A 126 -4.86 -17.74 0.17
CA LYS A 126 -4.30 -19.06 0.46
C LYS A 126 -3.52 -19.53 -0.77
N ILE A 127 -2.21 -19.38 -0.76
CA ILE A 127 -1.35 -20.01 -1.78
C ILE A 127 -1.27 -21.50 -1.43
N PRO A 128 -1.70 -22.43 -2.30
CA PRO A 128 -1.43 -23.84 -2.09
C PRO A 128 0.08 -24.05 -2.02
N ALA A 129 0.56 -24.76 -1.00
CA ALA A 129 1.98 -25.07 -0.89
C ALA A 129 2.44 -25.77 -2.18
N PRO A 130 3.60 -25.40 -2.75
CA PRO A 130 4.16 -26.18 -3.84
C PRO A 130 4.37 -27.61 -3.34
N LEU A 131 3.86 -28.59 -4.08
CA LEU A 131 4.09 -30.00 -3.79
C LEU A 131 5.61 -30.25 -3.75
N PRO A 132 6.12 -31.00 -2.76
CA PRO A 132 7.52 -31.41 -2.75
C PRO A 132 7.88 -32.15 -4.04
N LYS A 133 9.10 -31.94 -4.54
CA LYS A 133 9.68 -32.76 -5.60
C LYS A 133 10.31 -34.01 -5.01
#